data_AF-A0AAD9XKK1-F1
#
_entry.id   AF-A0AAD9XKK1-F1
#
_cell.length_a   1.000
_cell.length_b   1.000
_cell.length_c   1.000
_cell.angle_alpha   90.00
_cell.angle_beta   90.00
_cell.angle_gamma   90.00
#
_symmetry.space_group_name_H-M   'P 1'
#
loop_
_entity.id
_entity.type
_entity.pdbx_description
1 polymer ?
#
loop_
_entity_poly.entity_id
_entity_poly.type
_entity_poly.pdbx_seq_one_letter_code
_entity_poly.pdbx_strand_id
1 'polypeptide(L)'
;MRNRLRDLLKTQQGDWYEDKLTRHDHFDPLAHIDDALNLIPTKFADEDQRRFMVSCFGHFLRMHREMKFSRGVIHRLILRDLHHNGPTDEMQFMLGNTSIRFSKVEFCLITGLQFRVVPDTTKYVEVENGIHQRYFPGADEVSLEEIKGVVTVAEFGEAYDVVKLCLIYMLNWILMGVDERFKILVWQFWLVEDLDVFDAFP
;
A
#
# COMPACT_ATOMS: atom_id res chain seq x y z
N MET A 1 -3.58 -23.92 29.63
CA MET A 1 -3.55 -23.00 28.47
C MET A 1 -2.17 -22.40 28.18
N ARG A 2 -1.35 -22.06 29.19
CA ARG A 2 -0.01 -21.41 29.05
C ARG A 2 1.00 -22.07 28.09
N ASN A 3 1.10 -23.40 28.09
CA ASN A 3 2.10 -24.09 27.26
C ASN A 3 1.62 -24.24 25.79
N ARG A 4 0.31 -24.40 25.58
CA ARG A 4 -0.27 -24.72 24.27
C ARG A 4 0.01 -23.69 23.17
N LEU A 5 0.11 -22.40 23.47
CA LEU A 5 0.34 -21.39 22.43
C LEU A 5 1.82 -21.28 22.03
N ARG A 6 2.75 -21.54 22.96
CA ARG A 6 4.20 -21.55 22.64
C ARG A 6 4.56 -22.75 21.77
N ASP A 7 3.91 -23.87 22.01
CA ASP A 7 4.03 -25.09 21.20
C ASP A 7 3.53 -24.89 19.76
N LEU A 8 2.80 -23.80 19.49
CA LEU A 8 2.29 -23.44 18.17
C LEU A 8 3.19 -22.44 17.44
N LEU A 9 4.36 -22.04 17.95
CA LEU A 9 5.22 -21.11 17.20
C LEU A 9 5.78 -21.77 15.93
N LYS A 10 5.76 -21.04 14.80
CA LYS A 10 6.35 -21.53 13.53
C LYS A 10 7.85 -21.77 13.62
N THR A 11 8.54 -20.90 14.36
CA THR A 11 9.96 -21.05 14.65
C THR A 11 10.14 -21.54 16.08
N GLN A 12 10.90 -22.61 16.29
CA GLN A 12 11.15 -23.16 17.62
C GLN A 12 12.03 -22.23 18.45
N GLN A 13 11.81 -22.22 19.77
CA GLN A 13 12.50 -21.30 20.68
C GLN A 13 14.03 -21.46 20.72
N GLY A 14 14.55 -22.64 20.38
CA GLY A 14 15.99 -22.88 20.26
C GLY A 14 16.63 -22.28 19.00
N ASP A 15 15.83 -21.99 17.98
CA ASP A 15 16.28 -21.34 16.73
C ASP A 15 16.16 -19.81 16.82
N TRP A 16 15.58 -19.30 17.91
CA TRP A 16 15.59 -17.87 18.20
C TRP A 16 17.00 -17.54 18.66
N TYR A 17 17.79 -16.87 17.81
CA TYR A 17 18.87 -16.04 18.32
C TYR A 17 18.32 -15.24 19.51
N GLU A 18 19.03 -15.19 20.64
CA GLU A 18 18.63 -14.45 21.86
C GLU A 18 18.61 -12.94 21.60
N ASP A 19 17.75 -12.50 20.70
CA ASP A 19 17.68 -11.13 20.26
C ASP A 19 16.58 -10.47 21.07
N LYS A 20 16.95 -10.10 22.30
CA LYS A 20 16.17 -9.17 23.11
C LYS A 20 16.02 -7.88 22.30
N LEU A 21 14.85 -7.21 22.37
CA LEU A 21 14.74 -5.81 21.94
C LEU A 21 15.85 -5.03 22.66
N THR A 22 16.91 -4.70 21.94
CA THR A 22 18.02 -3.95 22.50
C THR A 22 17.74 -2.48 22.28
N ARG A 23 18.38 -1.60 23.06
CA ARG A 23 18.33 -0.16 22.81
C ARG A 23 18.87 0.25 21.42
N HIS A 24 19.38 -0.71 20.64
CA HIS A 24 19.97 -0.52 19.31
C HIS A 24 19.01 -0.82 18.16
N ASP A 25 17.75 -1.21 18.42
CA ASP A 25 16.77 -1.32 17.36
C ASP A 25 16.54 0.06 16.73
N HIS A 26 17.07 0.23 15.54
CA HIS A 26 16.98 1.48 14.80
C HIS A 26 15.55 1.64 14.25
N PHE A 27 15.05 2.86 14.36
CA PHE A 27 13.75 3.28 13.85
C PHE A 27 14.03 4.25 12.71
N ASP A 28 14.03 3.71 11.50
CA ASP A 28 14.22 4.46 10.27
C ASP A 28 12.97 5.30 10.00
N PRO A 29 13.09 6.61 9.73
CA PRO A 29 11.97 7.41 9.26
C PRO A 29 11.45 6.88 7.93
N LEU A 30 10.12 6.77 7.79
CA LEU A 30 9.46 6.50 6.51
C LEU A 30 9.23 7.81 5.74
N ALA A 31 10.28 8.62 5.60
CA ALA A 31 10.20 9.96 5.01
C ALA A 31 9.61 9.94 3.59
N HIS A 32 9.85 8.88 2.82
CA HIS A 32 9.29 8.70 1.47
C HIS A 32 7.76 8.59 1.45
N ILE A 33 7.13 8.07 2.51
CA ILE A 33 5.66 8.05 2.65
C ILE A 33 5.17 9.47 2.94
N ASP A 34 5.82 10.17 3.86
CA ASP A 34 5.48 11.56 4.17
C ASP A 34 5.63 12.46 2.93
N ASP A 35 6.71 12.30 2.17
CA ASP A 35 6.97 13.03 0.93
C ASP A 35 5.85 12.78 -0.10
N ALA A 36 5.43 11.52 -0.27
CA ALA A 36 4.33 11.17 -1.14
C ALA A 36 3.01 11.82 -0.68
N LEU A 37 2.69 11.73 0.62
CA LEU A 37 1.46 12.27 1.20
C LEU A 37 1.45 13.80 1.29
N ASN A 38 2.61 14.44 1.21
CA ASN A 38 2.74 15.90 1.14
C ASN A 38 2.72 16.40 -0.29
N LEU A 39 3.25 15.64 -1.26
CA LEU A 39 3.22 15.98 -2.68
C LEU A 39 1.79 16.03 -3.20
N ILE A 40 0.99 14.98 -2.92
CA ILE A 40 -0.34 14.78 -3.50
C ILE A 40 -1.30 15.96 -3.27
N PRO A 41 -1.50 16.48 -2.04
CA PRO A 41 -2.47 17.55 -1.80
C PRO A 41 -2.11 18.88 -2.47
N THR A 42 -0.83 19.14 -2.77
CA THR A 42 -0.39 20.42 -3.35
C THR A 42 -0.89 20.65 -4.78
N LYS A 43 -1.38 19.58 -5.44
CA LYS A 43 -1.80 19.59 -6.83
C LYS A 43 -3.31 19.56 -7.03
N PHE A 44 -4.05 19.36 -5.95
CA PHE A 44 -5.49 19.22 -6.04
C PHE A 44 -6.18 20.58 -6.05
N ALA A 45 -7.08 20.77 -7.02
CA ALA A 45 -8.17 21.73 -6.86
C ALA A 45 -9.18 21.19 -5.82
N ASP A 46 -10.10 22.06 -5.37
CA ASP A 46 -11.08 21.70 -4.34
C ASP A 46 -11.93 20.47 -4.68
N GLU A 47 -12.23 20.26 -5.97
CA GLU A 47 -13.01 19.11 -6.44
C GLU A 47 -12.17 17.83 -6.44
N ASP A 48 -10.92 17.88 -6.91
CA ASP A 48 -9.98 16.76 -6.88
C ASP A 48 -9.70 16.32 -5.45
N GLN A 49 -9.52 17.28 -4.54
CA GLN A 49 -9.32 16.99 -3.13
C GLN A 49 -10.55 16.30 -2.55
N ARG A 50 -11.76 16.76 -2.87
CA ARG A 50 -12.99 16.10 -2.42
C ARG A 50 -13.11 14.68 -2.97
N ARG A 51 -12.83 14.47 -4.26
CA ARG A 51 -12.88 13.13 -4.87
C ARG A 51 -11.82 12.18 -4.30
N PHE A 52 -10.61 12.67 -4.05
CA PHE A 52 -9.56 11.87 -3.45
C PHE A 52 -9.90 11.49 -2.01
N MET A 53 -10.43 12.42 -1.21
CA MET A 53 -10.78 12.19 0.19
C MET A 53 -11.86 11.12 0.40
N VAL A 54 -12.71 10.88 -0.60
CA VAL A 54 -13.74 9.81 -0.57
C VAL A 54 -13.28 8.50 -1.22
N SER A 55 -12.09 8.47 -1.82
CA SER A 55 -11.51 7.25 -2.39
C SER A 55 -11.10 6.25 -1.31
N CYS A 56 -10.76 5.03 -1.73
CA CYS A 56 -10.19 4.00 -0.86
C CYS A 56 -8.90 4.45 -0.13
N PHE A 57 -8.19 5.46 -0.64
CA PHE A 57 -6.95 5.96 -0.07
C PHE A 57 -7.09 7.28 0.71
N GLY A 58 -8.30 7.84 0.81
CA GLY A 58 -8.52 9.15 1.43
C GLY A 58 -8.05 9.25 2.89
N HIS A 59 -8.06 8.13 3.63
CA HIS A 59 -7.61 8.11 5.03
C HIS A 59 -6.10 8.34 5.18
N PHE A 60 -5.28 8.01 4.19
CA PHE A 60 -3.83 8.22 4.25
C PHE A 60 -3.46 9.70 4.36
N LEU A 61 -4.25 10.60 3.76
CA LEU A 61 -4.02 12.04 3.90
C LEU A 61 -4.18 12.51 5.35
N ARG A 62 -4.98 11.80 6.16
CA ARG A 62 -5.22 12.07 7.58
C ARG A 62 -4.28 11.30 8.51
N MET A 63 -3.46 10.40 7.98
CA MET A 63 -2.54 9.59 8.77
C MET A 63 -1.46 10.47 9.41
N HIS A 64 -1.00 10.07 10.60
CA HIS A 64 0.08 10.78 11.28
C HIS A 64 1.36 10.75 10.44
N ARG A 65 2.00 11.92 10.31
CA ARG A 65 3.30 12.07 9.65
C ARG A 65 4.41 11.60 10.59
N GLU A 66 5.62 11.45 10.06
CA GLU A 66 6.82 11.03 10.81
C GLU A 66 6.75 9.58 11.28
N MET A 67 6.10 8.72 10.49
CA MET A 67 6.07 7.29 10.75
C MET A 67 7.49 6.73 10.81
N LYS A 68 7.72 5.85 11.78
CA LYS A 68 9.00 5.17 11.96
C LYS A 68 8.83 3.69 11.75
N PHE A 69 9.80 3.11 11.05
CA PHE A 69 9.86 1.70 10.76
C PHE A 69 11.08 1.08 11.43
N SER A 70 10.89 -0.07 12.07
CA SER A 70 12.00 -0.83 12.60
C SER A 70 12.01 -2.23 11.99
N ARG A 71 13.02 -2.48 11.16
CA ARG A 71 13.27 -3.80 10.57
C ARG A 71 13.39 -4.88 11.65
N GLY A 72 14.07 -4.57 12.76
CA GLY A 72 14.25 -5.49 13.89
C GLY A 72 12.92 -5.85 14.54
N VAL A 73 12.03 -4.87 14.75
CA VAL A 73 10.69 -5.12 15.29
C VAL A 73 9.87 -6.02 14.37
N ILE A 74 9.82 -5.72 13.07
CA ILE A 74 9.04 -6.51 12.11
C ILE A 74 9.60 -7.93 11.96
N HIS A 75 10.92 -8.07 11.84
CA HIS A 75 11.57 -9.37 11.74
C HIS A 75 11.23 -10.24 12.96
N ARG A 76 11.34 -9.70 14.18
CA ARG A 76 11.01 -10.44 15.41
C ARG A 76 9.53 -10.69 15.58
N LEU A 77 8.66 -9.83 15.05
CA LEU A 77 7.22 -10.07 15.01
C LEU A 77 6.92 -11.30 14.13
N ILE A 78 7.52 -11.36 12.93
CA ILE A 78 7.37 -12.49 11.99
C ILE A 78 7.89 -13.81 12.59
N LEU A 79 9.01 -13.79 13.33
CA LEU A 79 9.52 -14.98 14.02
C LEU A 79 8.58 -15.53 15.10
N ARG A 80 7.61 -14.71 15.55
CA ARG A 80 6.59 -15.11 16.54
C ARG A 80 5.25 -15.44 15.89
N ASP A 81 5.23 -15.67 14.59
CA ASP A 81 4.07 -16.18 13.87
C ASP A 81 3.73 -17.59 14.39
N LEU A 82 2.44 -17.87 14.51
CA LEU A 82 1.88 -19.09 15.04
C LEU A 82 1.48 -20.03 13.89
N HIS A 83 1.82 -21.32 14.00
CA HIS A 83 1.09 -22.39 13.35
C HIS A 83 -0.36 -22.30 13.77
N HIS A 84 -1.20 -22.13 12.77
CA HIS A 84 -2.63 -21.94 12.94
C HIS A 84 -3.32 -22.83 11.92
N ASN A 85 -4.22 -23.68 12.40
CA ASN A 85 -5.01 -24.60 11.56
C ASN A 85 -6.36 -23.99 11.11
N GLY A 86 -6.55 -22.68 11.27
CA GLY A 86 -7.78 -22.00 10.84
C GLY A 86 -7.64 -21.36 9.46
N PRO A 87 -8.34 -20.25 9.16
CA PRO A 87 -8.39 -19.69 7.81
C PRO A 87 -6.99 -19.34 7.28
N THR A 88 -6.73 -19.66 6.01
CA THR A 88 -5.44 -19.40 5.33
C THR A 88 -5.06 -17.92 5.24
N ASP A 89 -6.04 -17.04 5.38
CA ASP A 89 -5.92 -15.61 5.09
C ASP A 89 -5.76 -14.78 6.37
N GLU A 90 -5.14 -15.37 7.39
CA GLU A 90 -4.94 -14.77 8.70
C GLU A 90 -3.56 -15.13 9.25
N MET A 91 -2.86 -14.13 9.78
CA MET A 91 -1.60 -14.28 10.50
C MET A 91 -1.84 -14.03 11.99
N GLN A 92 -1.23 -14.83 12.84
CA GLN A 92 -1.34 -14.67 14.30
C GLN A 92 0.05 -14.61 14.91
N PHE A 93 0.35 -13.53 15.62
CA PHE A 93 1.66 -13.32 16.23
C PHE A 93 1.56 -13.33 17.75
N MET A 94 2.55 -13.94 18.40
CA MET A 94 2.67 -13.88 19.85
C MET A 94 3.44 -12.62 20.28
N LEU A 95 2.79 -11.73 21.04
CA LEU A 95 3.43 -10.57 21.66
C LEU A 95 3.30 -10.66 23.18
N GLY A 96 4.41 -11.00 23.84
CA GLY A 96 4.41 -11.26 25.28
C GLY A 96 3.52 -12.46 25.61
N ASN A 97 2.40 -12.20 26.29
CA ASN A 97 1.40 -13.22 26.63
C ASN A 97 0.09 -13.08 25.83
N THR A 98 0.07 -12.20 24.83
CA THR A 98 -1.11 -11.90 24.03
C THR A 98 -0.88 -12.38 22.60
N SER A 99 -1.88 -13.05 22.02
CA SER A 99 -1.91 -13.30 20.58
C SER A 99 -2.57 -12.10 19.91
N ILE A 100 -1.89 -11.53 18.92
CA ILE A 100 -2.44 -10.49 18.04
C ILE A 100 -2.67 -11.10 16.66
N ARG A 101 -3.61 -10.52 15.92
CA ARG A 101 -4.12 -11.09 14.68
C ARG A 101 -4.09 -10.05 13.59
N PHE A 102 -3.67 -10.46 12.41
CA PHE A 102 -3.75 -9.69 11.18
C PHE A 102 -4.51 -10.52 10.15
N SER A 103 -5.76 -10.15 9.91
CA SER A 103 -6.66 -10.81 8.97
C SER A 103 -7.02 -9.86 7.83
N LYS A 104 -7.90 -10.33 6.94
CA LYS A 104 -8.55 -9.51 5.90
C LYS A 104 -9.13 -8.21 6.44
N VAL A 105 -9.69 -8.23 7.66
CA VAL A 105 -10.32 -7.06 8.27
C VAL A 105 -9.29 -5.98 8.55
N GLU A 106 -8.17 -6.35 9.20
CA GLU A 106 -7.08 -5.43 9.48
C GLU A 106 -6.43 -4.93 8.18
N PHE A 107 -6.28 -5.81 7.17
CA PHE A 107 -5.80 -5.42 5.84
C PHE A 107 -6.70 -4.34 5.20
N CYS A 108 -8.02 -4.57 5.12
CA CYS A 108 -8.96 -3.61 4.56
C CYS A 108 -8.96 -2.29 5.34
N LEU A 109 -8.88 -2.35 6.67
CA LEU A 109 -8.87 -1.16 7.51
C LEU A 109 -7.62 -0.30 7.27
N ILE A 110 -6.45 -0.93 7.12
CA ILE A 110 -5.16 -0.23 6.97
C ILE A 110 -5.00 0.30 5.55
N THR A 111 -5.31 -0.52 4.54
CA THR A 111 -5.09 -0.17 3.13
C THR A 111 -6.25 0.62 2.52
N GLY A 112 -7.46 0.48 3.06
CA GLY A 112 -8.70 0.95 2.47
C GLY A 112 -9.18 0.12 1.27
N LEU A 113 -8.40 -0.87 0.83
CA LEU A 113 -8.76 -1.79 -0.25
C LEU A 113 -9.75 -2.87 0.21
N GLN A 114 -10.44 -3.49 -0.73
CA GLN A 114 -11.43 -4.51 -0.43
C GLN A 114 -10.81 -5.91 -0.50
N PHE A 115 -11.09 -6.81 0.45
CA PHE A 115 -10.59 -8.17 0.31
C PHE A 115 -11.58 -9.03 -0.49
N ARG A 116 -11.34 -9.22 -1.81
CA ARG A 116 -12.18 -10.05 -2.69
C ARG A 116 -11.35 -11.01 -3.56
N VAL A 117 -12.04 -11.77 -4.40
CA VAL A 117 -11.42 -12.62 -5.43
C VAL A 117 -10.61 -11.72 -6.37
N VAL A 118 -9.37 -12.13 -6.66
CA VAL A 118 -8.50 -11.43 -7.60
C VAL A 118 -9.23 -11.32 -8.94
N PRO A 119 -9.48 -10.10 -9.45
CA PRO A 119 -10.21 -9.90 -10.69
C PRO A 119 -9.32 -10.27 -11.87
N ASP A 120 -9.95 -10.73 -12.95
CA ASP A 120 -9.28 -10.83 -14.24
C ASP A 120 -8.91 -9.41 -14.73
N THR A 121 -7.62 -9.11 -14.78
CA THR A 121 -7.10 -7.80 -15.19
C THR A 121 -7.10 -7.61 -16.70
N THR A 122 -7.29 -8.67 -17.49
CA THR A 122 -7.32 -8.60 -18.96
C THR A 122 -8.59 -7.94 -19.50
N LYS A 123 -9.63 -7.82 -18.67
CA LYS A 123 -10.88 -7.13 -19.01
C LYS A 123 -10.72 -5.60 -19.07
N TYR A 124 -9.68 -5.05 -18.44
CA TYR A 124 -9.39 -3.63 -18.51
C TYR A 124 -8.68 -3.40 -19.84
N VAL A 125 -9.25 -2.51 -20.65
CA VAL A 125 -8.77 -2.22 -22.00
C VAL A 125 -8.49 -0.74 -22.13
N GLU A 126 -7.66 -0.41 -23.11
CA GLU A 126 -7.31 0.97 -23.40
C GLU A 126 -8.55 1.83 -23.64
N VAL A 127 -8.58 2.98 -22.97
CA VAL A 127 -9.59 4.00 -23.16
C VAL A 127 -9.02 5.03 -24.13
N GLU A 128 -9.74 5.30 -25.22
CA GLU A 128 -9.35 6.29 -26.21
C GLU A 128 -9.20 7.67 -25.55
N ASN A 129 -8.09 8.35 -25.87
CA ASN A 129 -7.67 9.59 -25.24
C ASN A 129 -7.57 9.48 -23.72
N GLY A 130 -7.33 8.29 -23.14
CA GLY A 130 -7.20 8.06 -21.71
C GLY A 130 -5.94 8.68 -21.10
N ILE A 131 -5.81 8.61 -19.77
CA ILE A 131 -4.77 9.22 -18.96
C ILE A 131 -3.38 8.75 -19.37
N HIS A 132 -3.24 7.48 -19.76
CA HIS A 132 -2.00 6.97 -20.31
C HIS A 132 -1.61 7.70 -21.60
N GLN A 133 -2.53 7.83 -22.56
CA GLN A 133 -2.29 8.54 -23.82
C GLN A 133 -2.06 10.04 -23.62
N ARG A 134 -2.78 10.68 -22.69
CA ARG A 134 -2.69 12.12 -22.41
C ARG A 134 -1.35 12.51 -21.79
N TYR A 135 -0.84 11.74 -20.83
CA TYR A 135 0.37 12.11 -20.09
C TYR A 135 1.63 11.31 -20.46
N PHE A 136 1.48 10.18 -21.14
CA PHE A 136 2.58 9.32 -21.59
C PHE A 136 2.41 8.89 -23.06
N PRO A 137 2.26 9.86 -23.99
CA PRO A 137 1.97 9.54 -25.38
C PRO A 137 3.10 8.72 -26.02
N GLY A 138 2.73 7.56 -26.58
CA GLY A 138 3.66 6.67 -27.29
C GLY A 138 4.62 5.89 -26.38
N ALA A 139 4.44 5.92 -25.06
CA ALA A 139 5.20 5.09 -24.14
C ALA A 139 4.61 3.69 -24.06
N ASP A 140 5.42 2.64 -24.25
CA ASP A 140 4.98 1.26 -24.03
C ASP A 140 5.03 0.88 -22.53
N GLU A 141 5.95 1.51 -21.78
CA GLU A 141 6.15 1.28 -20.36
C GLU A 141 6.37 2.61 -19.63
N VAL A 142 5.65 2.79 -18.51
CA VAL A 142 5.77 3.99 -17.67
C VAL A 142 6.29 3.56 -16.30
N SER A 143 7.36 4.19 -15.83
CA SER A 143 7.90 3.98 -14.48
C SER A 143 7.17 4.80 -13.43
N LEU A 144 7.30 4.39 -12.18
CA LEU A 144 6.77 5.15 -11.05
C LEU A 144 7.41 6.55 -10.93
N GLU A 145 8.70 6.67 -11.26
CA GLU A 145 9.43 7.95 -11.34
C GLU A 145 8.79 8.89 -12.37
N GLU A 146 8.41 8.37 -13.55
CA GLU A 146 7.72 9.14 -14.59
C GLU A 146 6.34 9.64 -14.11
N ILE A 147 5.57 8.78 -13.42
CA ILE A 147 4.30 9.21 -12.80
C ILE A 147 4.52 10.33 -11.79
N LYS A 148 5.49 10.16 -10.88
CA LYS A 148 5.84 11.17 -9.88
C LYS A 148 6.23 12.49 -10.55
N GLY A 149 7.01 12.41 -11.63
CA GLY A 149 7.37 13.56 -12.45
C GLY A 149 6.14 14.31 -12.97
N VAL A 150 5.22 13.60 -13.64
CA VAL A 150 3.98 14.17 -14.16
C VAL A 150 3.13 14.79 -13.05
N VAL A 151 2.88 14.07 -11.95
CA VAL A 151 2.16 14.60 -10.79
C VAL A 151 2.79 15.90 -10.28
N THR A 152 4.13 15.99 -10.31
CA THR A 152 4.86 17.15 -9.79
C THR A 152 4.85 18.36 -10.73
N VAL A 153 4.87 18.16 -12.05
CA VAL A 153 5.16 19.26 -13.01
C VAL A 153 4.02 19.55 -13.98
N ALA A 154 3.13 18.60 -14.24
CA ALA A 154 2.08 18.78 -15.24
C ALA A 154 0.97 19.71 -14.75
N GLU A 155 0.34 20.36 -15.73
CA GLU A 155 -0.96 21.00 -15.55
C GLU A 155 -2.05 20.02 -16.01
N PHE A 156 -3.07 19.84 -15.17
CA PHE A 156 -4.14 18.89 -15.41
C PHE A 156 -5.36 19.62 -15.98
N GLY A 157 -5.73 19.30 -17.22
CA GLY A 157 -6.84 19.95 -17.93
C GLY A 157 -8.18 19.23 -17.77
N GLU A 158 -8.16 17.90 -17.61
CA GLU A 158 -9.36 17.09 -17.46
C GLU A 158 -9.66 16.81 -15.99
N ALA A 159 -10.94 16.68 -15.67
CA ALA A 159 -11.39 16.45 -14.31
C ALA A 159 -10.80 15.15 -13.74
N TYR A 160 -10.25 15.24 -12.52
CA TYR A 160 -9.72 14.10 -11.76
C TYR A 160 -8.49 13.41 -12.34
N ASP A 161 -7.84 13.93 -13.38
CA ASP A 161 -6.62 13.30 -13.90
C ASP A 161 -5.49 13.24 -12.86
N VAL A 162 -5.33 14.32 -12.11
CA VAL A 162 -4.38 14.35 -10.99
C VAL A 162 -4.74 13.29 -9.93
N VAL A 163 -6.04 13.10 -9.65
CA VAL A 163 -6.52 12.09 -8.70
C VAL A 163 -6.15 10.69 -9.19
N LYS A 164 -6.44 10.38 -10.46
CA LYS A 164 -6.14 9.10 -11.10
C LYS A 164 -4.64 8.76 -11.01
N LEU A 165 -3.75 9.68 -11.37
CA LEU A 165 -2.30 9.45 -11.26
C LEU A 165 -1.85 9.31 -9.81
N CYS A 166 -2.38 10.11 -8.88
CA CYS A 166 -2.07 10.01 -7.46
C CYS A 166 -2.51 8.65 -6.87
N LEU A 167 -3.63 8.08 -7.31
CA LEU A 167 -4.08 6.74 -6.90
C LEU A 167 -3.12 5.66 -7.39
N ILE A 168 -2.70 5.70 -8.66
CA ILE A 168 -1.68 4.78 -9.20
C ILE A 168 -0.37 4.94 -8.43
N TYR A 169 0.09 6.17 -8.22
CA TYR A 169 1.32 6.47 -7.51
C TYR A 169 1.30 5.91 -6.09
N MET A 170 0.22 6.14 -5.34
CA MET A 170 0.08 5.63 -3.97
C MET A 170 -0.02 4.11 -3.89
N LEU A 171 -0.78 3.49 -4.79
CA LEU A 171 -0.90 2.04 -4.83
C LEU A 171 0.49 1.39 -4.97
N ASN A 172 1.30 1.87 -5.91
CA ASN A 172 2.60 1.26 -6.18
C ASN A 172 3.65 1.68 -5.14
N TRP A 173 3.74 2.97 -4.82
CA TRP A 173 4.77 3.48 -3.92
C TRP A 173 4.55 3.07 -2.46
N ILE A 174 3.33 3.28 -1.94
CA ILE A 174 3.06 3.12 -0.51
C ILE A 174 2.64 1.69 -0.19
N LEU A 175 1.72 1.11 -0.96
CA LEU A 175 1.15 -0.21 -0.64
C LEU A 175 2.01 -1.35 -1.17
N MET A 176 2.47 -1.26 -2.42
CA MET A 176 3.31 -2.30 -3.02
C MET A 176 4.79 -2.14 -2.64
N GLY A 177 5.21 -0.93 -2.24
CA GLY A 177 6.59 -0.66 -1.83
C GLY A 177 7.61 -0.90 -2.95
N VAL A 178 7.22 -0.66 -4.21
CA VAL A 178 8.11 -0.87 -5.36
C VAL A 178 9.12 0.27 -5.50
N ASP A 179 10.25 -0.01 -6.15
CA ASP A 179 11.27 0.99 -6.49
C ASP A 179 10.75 2.00 -7.53
N GLU A 180 11.28 3.23 -7.55
CA GLU A 180 10.83 4.28 -8.49
C GLU A 180 11.04 3.87 -9.97
N ARG A 181 11.99 2.99 -10.26
CA ARG A 181 12.27 2.47 -11.61
C ARG A 181 11.29 1.39 -12.04
N PHE A 182 10.44 0.90 -11.13
CA PHE A 182 9.48 -0.14 -11.42
C PHE A 182 8.49 0.31 -12.48
N LYS A 183 8.22 -0.57 -13.46
CA LYS A 183 7.28 -0.32 -14.55
C LYS A 183 5.87 -0.65 -14.10
N ILE A 184 5.00 0.34 -14.22
CA ILE A 184 3.62 0.27 -13.79
C ILE A 184 2.87 -0.65 -14.74
N LEU A 185 2.07 -1.55 -14.17
CA LEU A 185 1.24 -2.44 -14.97
C LEU A 185 0.22 -1.61 -15.74
N VAL A 186 0.26 -1.70 -17.07
CA VAL A 186 -0.51 -0.82 -17.96
C VAL A 186 -2.02 -0.83 -17.66
N TRP A 187 -2.55 -1.97 -17.19
CA TRP A 187 -3.96 -2.08 -16.83
C TRP A 187 -4.40 -1.20 -15.68
N GLN A 188 -3.48 -0.70 -14.85
CA GLN A 188 -3.81 0.25 -13.79
C GLN A 188 -4.23 1.61 -14.37
N PHE A 189 -3.67 2.03 -15.51
CA PHE A 189 -4.10 3.25 -16.19
C PHE A 189 -5.52 3.13 -16.73
N TRP A 190 -5.91 1.94 -17.19
CA TRP A 190 -7.27 1.67 -17.65
C TRP A 190 -8.26 1.54 -16.49
N LEU A 191 -7.80 0.94 -15.37
CA LEU A 191 -8.61 0.79 -14.17
C LEU A 191 -9.03 2.14 -13.59
N VAL A 192 -8.12 3.12 -13.50
CA VAL A 192 -8.42 4.43 -12.88
C VAL A 192 -9.30 5.33 -13.74
N GLU A 193 -9.56 4.98 -15.02
CA GLU A 193 -10.51 5.74 -15.82
C GLU A 193 -11.92 5.71 -15.22
N ASP A 194 -12.25 4.62 -14.53
CA ASP A 194 -13.43 4.51 -13.68
C ASP A 194 -12.99 4.44 -12.21
N LEU A 195 -13.05 5.60 -11.55
CA LEU A 195 -12.62 5.73 -10.16
C LEU A 195 -13.48 4.91 -9.18
N ASP A 196 -14.75 4.65 -9.51
CA ASP A 196 -15.62 3.84 -8.66
C ASP A 196 -15.26 2.35 -8.78
N VAL A 197 -14.85 1.92 -9.99
CA VAL A 197 -14.28 0.59 -10.20
C VAL A 197 -12.91 0.45 -9.53
N PHE A 198 -12.08 1.49 -9.52
CA PHE A 198 -10.82 1.50 -8.76
C PHE A 198 -11.09 1.39 -7.25
N ASP A 199 -12.00 2.19 -6.69
CA ASP A 199 -12.36 2.16 -5.27
C ASP A 199 -13.00 0.81 -4.84
N ALA A 200 -13.58 0.08 -5.80
CA ALA A 200 -14.11 -1.27 -5.62
C ALA A 200 -13.10 -2.40 -5.89
N PHE A 201 -11.89 -2.07 -6.34
CA PHE A 201 -10.85 -3.05 -6.67
C PHE A 201 -10.29 -3.70 -5.40
N PRO A 202 -10.05 -5.02 -5.40
CA PRO A 202 -9.53 -5.70 -4.24
C PRO A 202 -8.02 -5.64 -4.04
#